data_AF-X1L2D5-F1
#
_entry.id   AF-X1L2D5-F1
#
_cell.length_a   1.000
_cell.length_b   1.000
_cell.length_c   1.000
_cell.angle_alpha   90.00
_cell.angle_beta   90.00
_cell.angle_gamma   90.00
#
_symmetry.space_group_name_H-M   'P 1'
#
loop_
_entity.id
_entity.type
_entity.pdbx_description
1 polymer ?
#
loop_
_entity_poly.entity_id
_entity_poly.type
_entity_poly.pdbx_seq_one_letter_code
_entity_poly.pdbx_strand_id
1 'polypeptide(L)'
;MLDREEDGTFVEKSGGGTSRNRMHACKDYTGLEELRVIRDDFRNREINYLEYNPVIEFLTDGNRVTGAVLYNLETGDYKIVQAKATILATGGFGRLHVRGFPTTNHYGATCDGVVLAYRVGAKLRDTDTVQYHPTGAAFPQQIIGLLLTEKLRSMGAQPVNKNGEAFVFPLEPRDVEAAS
;
A
#
# COMPACT_ATOMS: atom_id res chain seq x y z
N MET A 1 -9.14 -12.86 12.29
CA MET A 1 -8.73 -12.62 13.70
C MET A 1 -7.24 -12.85 13.79
N LEU A 2 -6.49 -12.03 14.54
CA LEU A 2 -5.03 -12.20 14.68
C LEU A 2 -4.67 -13.61 15.20
N ASP A 3 -3.53 -14.12 14.74
CA ASP A 3 -2.96 -15.39 15.15
C ASP A 3 -2.67 -15.37 16.67
N ARG A 4 -3.11 -16.42 17.37
CA ARG A 4 -2.93 -16.58 18.81
C ARG A 4 -2.46 -17.99 19.13
N GLU A 5 -1.70 -18.11 20.21
CA GLU A 5 -1.35 -19.39 20.85
C GLU A 5 -2.57 -19.98 21.57
N GLU A 6 -2.47 -21.22 22.04
CA GLU A 6 -3.56 -21.91 22.76
C GLU A 6 -3.98 -21.18 24.05
N ASP A 7 -3.06 -20.47 24.70
CA ASP A 7 -3.30 -19.66 25.89
C ASP A 7 -3.91 -18.28 25.59
N GLY A 8 -4.11 -17.94 24.31
CA GLY A 8 -4.70 -16.70 23.84
C GLY A 8 -3.71 -15.53 23.70
N THR A 9 -2.42 -15.72 23.97
CA THR A 9 -1.37 -14.75 23.67
C THR A 9 -1.22 -14.58 22.16
N PHE A 10 -0.81 -13.39 21.71
CA PHE A 10 -0.62 -13.14 20.28
C PHE A 10 0.65 -13.79 19.78
N VAL A 11 0.56 -14.43 18.61
CA VAL A 11 1.74 -14.91 17.90
C VAL A 11 2.53 -13.70 17.40
N GLU A 12 3.82 -13.67 17.71
CA GLU A 12 4.75 -12.65 17.24
C GLU A 12 5.75 -13.25 16.25
N LYS A 13 5.87 -12.60 15.09
CA LYS A 13 6.79 -13.01 14.02
C LYS A 13 7.90 -11.97 13.83
N SER A 14 9.03 -12.41 13.29
CA SER A 14 10.10 -11.52 12.83
C SER A 14 9.74 -10.92 11.46
N GLY A 15 10.06 -9.64 11.26
CA GLY A 15 9.96 -8.96 9.98
C GLY A 15 11.32 -8.62 9.39
N GLY A 16 11.33 -8.14 8.14
CA GLY A 16 12.54 -7.62 7.51
C GLY A 16 13.22 -6.57 8.39
N GLY A 17 14.50 -6.80 8.72
CA GLY A 17 15.32 -5.87 9.50
C GLY A 17 15.00 -5.77 11.00
N THR A 18 14.12 -6.62 11.55
CA THR A 18 13.81 -6.58 13.00
C THR A 18 14.71 -7.52 13.81
N SER A 19 15.28 -7.03 14.92
CA SER A 19 16.09 -7.87 15.84
C SER A 19 15.26 -8.63 16.90
N ARG A 20 13.95 -8.41 16.93
CA ARG A 20 13.01 -9.05 17.87
C ARG A 20 11.71 -9.33 17.14
N ASN A 21 11.09 -10.47 17.46
CA ASN A 21 9.72 -10.76 17.03
C ASN A 21 8.78 -9.69 17.59
N ARG A 22 7.93 -9.14 16.73
CA ARG A 22 7.00 -8.05 17.08
C ARG A 22 5.88 -7.85 16.06
N MET A 23 5.85 -8.66 14.99
CA MET A 23 4.81 -8.55 13.98
C MET A 23 3.67 -9.49 14.32
N HIS A 24 2.47 -8.94 14.43
CA HIS A 24 1.24 -9.73 14.45
C HIS A 24 0.76 -9.99 13.03
N ALA A 25 0.07 -11.11 12.84
CA ALA A 25 -0.48 -11.47 11.55
C ALA A 25 -1.83 -12.15 11.73
N CYS A 26 -2.63 -12.19 10.66
CA CYS A 26 -3.73 -13.14 10.52
C CYS A 26 -3.38 -14.07 9.36
N LYS A 27 -2.68 -15.17 9.65
CA LYS A 27 -2.09 -16.08 8.65
C LYS A 27 -1.30 -15.30 7.60
N ASP A 28 -1.76 -15.32 6.35
CA ASP A 28 -1.19 -14.60 5.20
C ASP A 28 -2.15 -13.53 4.65
N TYR A 29 -3.19 -13.19 5.41
CA TYR A 29 -4.30 -12.32 5.01
C TYR A 29 -4.46 -11.12 5.95
N THR A 30 -3.40 -10.70 6.66
CA THR A 30 -3.46 -9.64 7.69
C THR A 30 -4.17 -8.37 7.17
N GLY A 31 -3.74 -7.81 6.05
CA GLY A 31 -4.35 -6.59 5.50
C GLY A 31 -5.81 -6.78 5.05
N LEU A 32 -6.18 -7.96 4.54
CA LEU A 32 -7.58 -8.27 4.20
C LEU A 32 -8.46 -8.29 5.46
N GLU A 33 -7.95 -8.88 6.54
CA GLU A 33 -8.68 -9.04 7.78
C GLU A 33 -8.82 -7.71 8.54
N GLU A 34 -7.76 -6.89 8.55
CA GLU A 34 -7.81 -5.51 9.05
C GLU A 34 -8.86 -4.69 8.29
N LEU A 35 -8.79 -4.70 6.95
CA LEU A 35 -9.76 -3.97 6.12
C LEU A 35 -11.19 -4.49 6.34
N ARG A 36 -11.39 -5.81 6.44
CA ARG A 36 -12.72 -6.39 6.71
C ARG A 36 -13.29 -5.83 8.01
N VAL A 37 -12.52 -5.86 9.09
CA VAL A 37 -12.97 -5.37 10.41
C VAL A 37 -13.29 -3.87 10.36
N ILE A 38 -12.40 -3.06 9.76
CA ILE A 38 -12.62 -1.61 9.65
C ILE A 38 -13.85 -1.30 8.80
N ARG A 39 -14.01 -1.98 7.66
CA ARG A 39 -15.14 -1.79 6.75
C ARG A 39 -16.47 -2.19 7.40
N ASP A 40 -16.47 -3.29 8.14
CA ASP A 40 -17.68 -3.76 8.80
C ASP A 40 -18.08 -2.81 9.96
N ASP A 41 -17.12 -2.28 10.73
CA ASP A 41 -17.39 -1.23 11.74
C ASP A 41 -17.87 0.08 11.09
N PHE A 42 -17.25 0.49 9.98
CA PHE A 42 -17.67 1.66 9.21
C PHE A 42 -19.13 1.57 8.78
N ARG A 43 -19.56 0.39 8.30
CA ARG A 43 -20.95 0.12 7.92
C ARG A 43 -21.89 0.14 9.13
N ASN A 44 -21.48 -0.44 10.25
CA ASN A 44 -22.27 -0.45 11.49
C ASN A 44 -22.49 0.96 12.07
N ARG A 45 -21.57 1.88 11.81
CA ARG A 45 -21.68 3.29 12.21
C ARG A 45 -22.55 4.14 11.29
N GLU A 46 -23.04 3.57 10.19
CA GLU A 46 -23.89 4.24 9.20
C GLU A 46 -23.28 5.57 8.69
N ILE A 47 -21.95 5.59 8.52
CA ILE A 47 -21.26 6.78 8.00
C ILE A 47 -21.58 6.93 6.52
N ASN A 48 -22.01 8.12 6.11
CA ASN A 48 -22.28 8.42 4.69
C ASN A 48 -21.02 8.27 3.84
N TYR A 49 -21.15 7.64 2.67
CA TYR A 49 -20.09 7.51 1.69
C TYR A 49 -20.61 7.61 0.26
N LEU A 50 -19.70 7.91 -0.67
CA LEU A 50 -19.96 7.92 -2.11
C LEU A 50 -18.94 7.01 -2.79
N GLU A 51 -19.39 5.88 -3.31
CA GLU A 51 -18.57 5.01 -4.17
C GLU A 51 -18.54 5.54 -5.60
N TYR A 52 -17.53 5.18 -6.39
CA TYR A 52 -17.40 5.58 -7.80
C TYR A 52 -17.44 7.10 -8.07
N ASN A 53 -17.14 7.93 -7.07
CA ASN A 53 -17.09 9.38 -7.19
C ASN A 53 -15.67 9.90 -6.84
N PRO A 54 -14.63 9.63 -7.65
CA PRO A 54 -13.32 10.22 -7.44
C PRO A 54 -13.38 11.75 -7.36
N VAL A 55 -12.58 12.31 -6.45
CA VAL A 55 -12.31 13.76 -6.43
C VAL A 55 -11.40 14.08 -7.60
N ILE A 56 -11.77 15.10 -8.37
CA ILE A 56 -11.00 15.56 -9.54
C ILE A 56 -10.39 16.94 -9.33
N GLU A 57 -10.93 17.74 -8.41
CA GLU A 57 -10.37 19.04 -8.03
C GLU A 57 -10.85 19.47 -6.63
N PHE A 58 -10.03 20.25 -5.92
CA PHE A 58 -10.42 20.84 -4.65
C PHE A 58 -10.99 22.24 -4.82
N LEU A 59 -11.98 22.58 -3.99
CA LEU A 59 -12.47 23.95 -3.85
C LEU A 59 -11.65 24.65 -2.77
N THR A 60 -11.24 25.89 -3.04
CA THR A 60 -10.40 26.67 -2.12
C THR A 60 -10.91 28.07 -1.90
N ASP A 61 -10.73 28.58 -0.68
CA ASP A 61 -10.84 29.99 -0.32
C ASP A 61 -9.52 30.45 0.30
N GLY A 62 -8.73 31.19 -0.49
CA GLY A 62 -7.33 31.48 -0.17
C GLY A 62 -6.53 30.19 0.04
N ASN A 63 -5.93 30.04 1.23
CA ASN A 63 -5.11 28.88 1.60
C ASN A 63 -5.92 27.76 2.27
N ARG A 64 -7.25 27.77 2.19
CA ARG A 64 -8.13 26.78 2.83
C ARG A 64 -8.86 25.96 1.79
N VAL A 65 -8.81 24.64 1.91
CA VAL A 65 -9.70 23.74 1.19
C VAL A 65 -11.09 23.81 1.84
N THR A 66 -12.12 24.09 1.03
CA THR A 66 -13.52 24.28 1.45
C THR A 66 -14.44 23.18 0.92
N GLY A 67 -13.91 22.28 0.10
CA GLY A 67 -14.68 21.22 -0.53
C GLY A 67 -13.94 20.58 -1.70
N ALA A 68 -14.69 19.85 -2.51
CA ALA A 68 -14.18 19.13 -3.67
C ALA A 68 -15.23 19.02 -4.78
N VAL A 69 -14.75 18.96 -6.01
CA VAL A 69 -15.52 18.52 -7.18
C VAL A 69 -15.24 17.04 -7.37
N LEU A 70 -16.31 16.25 -7.42
CA LEU A 70 -16.29 14.81 -7.65
C LEU A 70 -16.87 14.53 -9.03
N TYR A 71 -16.38 13.48 -9.68
CA TYR A 71 -16.91 13.00 -10.95
C TYR A 71 -17.50 11.60 -10.75
N ASN A 72 -18.79 11.43 -11.04
CA ASN A 72 -19.45 10.13 -10.93
C ASN A 72 -19.11 9.26 -12.14
N LEU A 73 -18.36 8.18 -11.93
CA LEU A 73 -17.93 7.28 -13.00
C LEU A 73 -19.10 6.47 -13.60
N GLU A 74 -20.21 6.32 -12.87
CA GLU A 74 -21.36 5.55 -13.34
C GLU A 74 -22.32 6.41 -14.18
N THR A 75 -22.49 7.69 -13.82
CA THR A 75 -23.46 8.58 -14.49
C THR A 75 -22.83 9.65 -15.39
N GLY A 76 -21.54 9.95 -15.19
CA GLY A 76 -20.85 11.05 -15.85
C GLY A 76 -21.13 12.44 -15.27
N ASP A 77 -21.88 12.51 -14.16
CA ASP A 77 -22.24 13.79 -13.54
C ASP A 77 -21.14 14.32 -12.60
N TYR A 78 -21.09 15.64 -12.47
CA TYR A 78 -20.28 16.30 -11.45
C TYR A 78 -21.08 16.50 -10.17
N LYS A 79 -20.42 16.32 -9.02
CA LYS A 79 -20.96 16.63 -7.70
C LYS A 79 -20.03 17.58 -6.95
N ILE A 80 -20.62 18.46 -6.15
CA ILE A 80 -19.87 19.33 -5.25
C ILE A 80 -20.12 18.88 -3.82
N VAL A 81 -19.04 18.68 -3.08
CA VAL A 81 -19.08 18.41 -1.64
C VAL A 81 -18.39 19.56 -0.92
N GLN A 82 -19.07 20.18 0.04
CA GLN A 82 -18.49 21.17 0.93
C GLN A 82 -18.04 20.50 2.23
N ALA A 83 -16.87 20.88 2.72
CA ALA A 83 -16.33 20.34 3.96
C ALA A 83 -15.52 21.40 4.71
N LYS A 84 -15.60 21.38 6.05
CA LYS A 84 -14.77 22.23 6.91
C LYS A 84 -13.34 21.69 7.07
N ALA A 85 -13.15 20.40 6.82
CA ALA A 85 -11.88 19.70 6.89
C ALA A 85 -11.89 18.55 5.87
N THR A 86 -10.75 18.32 5.22
CA THR A 86 -10.57 17.28 4.21
C THR A 86 -9.34 16.47 4.56
N ILE A 87 -9.47 15.14 4.56
CA ILE A 87 -8.39 14.20 4.81
C ILE A 87 -8.16 13.39 3.53
N LEU A 88 -6.90 13.31 3.09
CA LEU A 88 -6.50 12.47 1.97
C LEU A 88 -5.99 11.12 2.49
N ALA A 89 -6.58 10.04 1.98
CA ALA A 89 -6.17 8.66 2.22
C ALA A 89 -6.24 7.84 0.91
N THR A 90 -5.70 8.41 -0.17
CA THR A 90 -5.93 7.98 -1.57
C THR A 90 -4.99 6.87 -2.05
N GLY A 91 -4.21 6.25 -1.17
CA GLY A 91 -3.17 5.31 -1.55
C GLY A 91 -1.93 5.97 -2.16
N GLY A 92 -1.09 5.15 -2.79
CA GLY A 92 0.22 5.55 -3.31
C GLY A 92 0.26 5.78 -4.83
N PHE A 93 1.46 5.72 -5.39
CA PHE A 93 1.76 6.03 -6.79
C PHE A 93 2.40 4.86 -7.56
N GLY A 94 2.27 3.63 -7.06
CA GLY A 94 2.94 2.47 -7.67
C GLY A 94 2.51 2.17 -9.11
N ARG A 95 1.36 2.70 -9.59
CA ARG A 95 0.93 2.58 -11.00
C ARG A 95 1.61 3.55 -11.95
N LEU A 96 2.45 4.45 -11.45
CA LEU A 96 3.36 5.22 -12.31
C LEU A 96 4.49 4.34 -12.88
N HIS A 97 4.64 3.09 -12.41
CA HIS A 97 5.66 2.15 -12.88
C HIS A 97 7.05 2.79 -12.91
N VAL A 98 7.47 3.32 -11.75
CA VAL A 98 8.72 4.08 -11.64
C VAL A 98 9.90 3.25 -12.15
N ARG A 99 10.62 3.81 -13.14
CA ARG A 99 11.71 3.15 -13.89
C ARG A 99 11.28 1.92 -14.71
N GLY A 100 10.01 1.82 -15.09
CA GLY A 100 9.47 0.73 -15.91
C GLY A 100 9.28 -0.59 -15.16
N PHE A 101 9.42 -0.61 -13.83
CA PHE A 101 9.26 -1.83 -13.06
C PHE A 101 7.79 -2.26 -12.93
N PRO A 102 7.51 -3.57 -12.88
CA PRO A 102 6.21 -4.10 -12.46
C PRO A 102 5.84 -3.61 -11.05
N THR A 103 4.54 -3.61 -10.75
CA THR A 103 4.02 -3.14 -9.45
C THR A 103 3.08 -4.15 -8.83
N THR A 104 3.17 -4.29 -7.51
CA THR A 104 2.23 -5.08 -6.69
C THR A 104 0.95 -4.31 -6.40
N ASN A 105 0.92 -3.02 -6.71
CA ASN A 105 -0.17 -2.13 -6.33
C ASN A 105 -1.43 -2.39 -7.17
N HIS A 106 -2.59 -2.19 -6.52
CA HIS A 106 -3.88 -2.16 -7.20
C HIS A 106 -3.91 -1.10 -8.32
N TYR A 107 -4.80 -1.25 -9.29
CA TYR A 107 -4.92 -0.30 -10.42
C TYR A 107 -5.27 1.13 -10.01
N GLY A 108 -5.83 1.32 -8.81
CA GLY A 108 -6.16 2.65 -8.26
C GLY A 108 -5.00 3.41 -7.60
N ALA A 109 -3.78 2.86 -7.54
CA ALA A 109 -2.62 3.54 -6.93
C ALA A 109 -1.93 4.51 -7.90
N THR A 110 -2.68 5.50 -8.38
CA THR A 110 -2.39 6.37 -9.53
C THR A 110 -1.75 7.72 -9.17
N CYS A 111 -1.45 7.97 -7.89
CA CYS A 111 -0.90 9.26 -7.39
C CYS A 111 -1.90 10.44 -7.37
N ASP A 112 -3.19 10.23 -7.65
CA ASP A 112 -4.16 11.32 -7.84
C ASP A 112 -4.25 12.27 -6.64
N GLY A 113 -4.37 11.73 -5.42
CA GLY A 113 -4.47 12.56 -4.21
C GLY A 113 -3.21 13.37 -3.91
N VAL A 114 -2.02 12.86 -4.26
CA VAL A 114 -0.76 13.61 -4.10
C VAL A 114 -0.72 14.79 -5.07
N VAL A 115 -1.20 14.59 -6.31
CA VAL A 115 -1.31 15.67 -7.31
C VAL A 115 -2.34 16.71 -6.87
N LEU A 116 -3.50 16.28 -6.35
CA LEU A 116 -4.52 17.20 -5.80
C LEU A 116 -3.96 18.03 -4.64
N ALA A 117 -3.24 17.41 -3.72
CA ALA A 117 -2.58 18.10 -2.61
C ALA A 117 -1.56 19.14 -3.11
N TYR A 118 -0.73 18.77 -4.09
CA TYR A 118 0.24 19.69 -4.70
C TYR A 118 -0.44 20.92 -5.32
N ARG A 119 -1.54 20.72 -6.04
CA ARG A 119 -2.28 21.82 -6.71
C ARG A 119 -2.84 22.85 -5.73
N VAL A 120 -3.24 22.45 -4.54
CA VAL A 120 -3.70 23.36 -3.47
C VAL A 120 -2.57 23.90 -2.59
N GLY A 121 -1.32 23.71 -3.00
CA GLY A 121 -0.15 24.28 -2.32
C GLY A 121 0.35 23.48 -1.11
N ALA A 122 -0.07 22.22 -0.96
CA ALA A 122 0.48 21.37 0.08
C ALA A 122 1.97 21.07 -0.19
N LYS A 123 2.79 21.13 0.86
CA LYS A 123 4.21 20.74 0.76
C LYS A 123 4.31 19.23 0.71
N LEU A 124 4.78 18.71 -0.40
CA LEU A 124 5.11 17.30 -0.55
C LEU A 124 6.51 17.02 0.00
N ARG A 125 6.73 15.79 0.44
CA ARG A 125 8.00 15.35 1.02
C ARG A 125 8.35 13.95 0.52
N ASP A 126 9.65 13.73 0.29
CA ASP A 126 10.25 12.44 -0.06
C ASP A 126 9.57 11.77 -1.27
N THR A 127 9.12 12.56 -2.25
CA THR A 127 8.41 12.10 -3.46
C THR A 127 9.29 11.32 -4.44
N ASP A 128 10.60 11.38 -4.24
CA ASP A 128 11.64 10.64 -4.95
C ASP A 128 11.95 9.28 -4.33
N THR A 129 11.38 8.97 -3.16
CA THR A 129 11.65 7.73 -2.43
C THR A 129 10.66 6.64 -2.82
N VAL A 130 11.17 5.57 -3.44
CA VAL A 130 10.37 4.44 -3.90
C VAL A 130 10.90 3.14 -3.31
N GLN A 131 10.01 2.34 -2.70
CA GLN A 131 10.33 1.00 -2.25
C GLN A 131 10.10 -0.02 -3.38
N TYR A 132 11.12 -0.82 -3.67
CA TYR A 132 11.00 -2.00 -4.52
C TYR A 132 10.94 -3.25 -3.64
N HIS A 133 9.87 -4.03 -3.78
CA HIS A 133 9.78 -5.31 -3.08
C HIS A 133 10.69 -6.34 -3.78
N PRO A 134 11.57 -7.06 -3.06
CA PRO A 134 12.57 -7.93 -3.67
C PRO A 134 11.97 -9.13 -4.42
N THR A 135 10.81 -9.61 -3.97
CA THR A 135 10.15 -10.80 -4.53
C THR A 135 8.79 -10.44 -5.11
N GLY A 136 8.76 -10.11 -6.39
CA GLY A 136 7.55 -10.03 -7.21
C GLY A 136 7.53 -11.18 -8.21
N ALA A 137 6.34 -11.67 -8.58
CA ALA A 137 6.24 -12.70 -9.59
C ALA A 137 6.72 -12.16 -10.96
N ALA A 138 7.59 -12.92 -11.61
CA ALA A 138 8.11 -12.63 -12.96
C ALA A 138 7.46 -13.51 -14.05
N PHE A 139 6.78 -14.60 -13.64
CA PHE A 139 6.12 -15.56 -14.52
C PHE A 139 5.00 -16.28 -13.74
N PRO A 140 3.91 -16.73 -14.41
CA PRO A 140 3.55 -16.44 -15.80
C PRO A 140 3.12 -14.99 -16.01
N GLN A 141 3.02 -14.56 -17.27
CA GLN A 141 2.78 -13.16 -17.65
C GLN A 141 1.55 -12.54 -16.97
N GLN A 142 0.54 -13.36 -16.68
CA GLN A 142 -0.72 -13.00 -16.05
C GLN A 142 -0.57 -12.51 -14.60
N ILE A 143 0.52 -12.89 -13.92
CA ILE A 143 0.76 -12.53 -12.52
C ILE A 143 2.01 -11.67 -12.35
N ILE A 144 2.58 -11.14 -13.43
CA ILE A 144 3.77 -10.28 -13.33
C ILE A 144 3.49 -9.12 -12.37
N GLY A 145 4.39 -8.93 -11.41
CA GLY A 145 4.27 -7.90 -10.39
C GLY A 145 3.41 -8.30 -9.19
N LEU A 146 2.78 -9.47 -9.17
CA LEU A 146 2.08 -9.96 -7.97
C LEU A 146 3.07 -10.13 -6.82
N LEU A 147 2.65 -9.71 -5.62
CA LEU A 147 3.48 -9.81 -4.42
C LEU A 147 3.70 -11.27 -4.03
N LEU A 148 4.98 -11.66 -3.92
CA LEU A 148 5.38 -12.88 -3.22
C LEU A 148 5.84 -12.45 -1.82
N THR A 149 5.07 -12.82 -0.79
CA THR A 149 5.28 -12.33 0.58
C THR A 149 6.71 -12.56 1.08
N GLU A 150 7.24 -11.58 1.81
CA GLU A 150 8.52 -11.70 2.53
C GLU A 150 8.55 -12.92 3.47
N LYS A 151 7.38 -13.36 3.94
CA LYS A 151 7.26 -14.56 4.77
C LYS A 151 7.82 -15.81 4.11
N LEU A 152 7.83 -15.90 2.78
CA LEU A 152 8.48 -17.02 2.08
C LEU A 152 9.97 -17.12 2.47
N ARG A 153 10.65 -15.97 2.50
CA ARG A 153 12.07 -15.89 2.90
C ARG A 153 12.24 -16.18 4.38
N SER A 154 11.36 -15.68 5.25
CA SER A 154 11.41 -16.00 6.69
C SER A 154 11.12 -17.47 7.00
N MET A 155 10.43 -18.18 6.10
CA MET A 155 10.17 -19.62 6.20
C MET A 155 11.28 -20.48 5.56
N GLY A 156 12.35 -19.87 5.06
CA GLY A 156 13.54 -20.56 4.56
C GLY A 156 13.72 -20.53 3.04
N ALA A 157 12.84 -19.89 2.27
CA ALA A 157 13.05 -19.72 0.83
C ALA A 157 14.33 -18.91 0.56
N GLN A 158 15.20 -19.46 -0.29
CA GLN A 158 16.48 -18.84 -0.65
C GLN A 158 16.42 -18.28 -2.09
N PRO A 159 16.80 -17.00 -2.31
CA PRO A 159 17.03 -16.49 -3.65
C PRO A 159 18.20 -17.24 -4.31
N VAL A 160 17.96 -17.80 -5.49
CA VAL A 160 18.97 -18.47 -6.31
C VAL A 160 19.02 -17.91 -7.72
N ASN A 161 20.20 -17.95 -8.34
CA ASN A 161 20.39 -17.54 -9.73
C ASN A 161 19.87 -18.61 -10.71
N LYS A 162 20.04 -18.38 -12.01
CA LYS A 162 19.61 -19.32 -13.07
C LYS A 162 20.27 -20.71 -13.01
N ASN A 163 21.40 -20.85 -12.31
CA ASN A 163 22.13 -22.10 -12.13
C ASN A 163 21.73 -22.81 -10.82
N GLY A 164 20.83 -22.22 -10.02
CA GLY A 164 20.44 -22.74 -8.70
C GLY A 164 21.40 -22.38 -7.56
N GLU A 165 22.31 -21.44 -7.78
CA GLU A 165 23.28 -21.02 -6.76
C GLU A 165 22.72 -19.85 -5.95
N ALA A 166 22.84 -19.91 -4.62
CA ALA A 166 22.47 -18.82 -3.74
C ALA A 166 23.39 -17.61 -3.96
N PHE A 167 22.80 -16.42 -4.01
CA PHE A 167 23.53 -15.16 -4.22
C PHE A 167 23.18 -14.06 -3.21
N VAL A 168 22.35 -14.38 -2.21
CA VAL A 168 21.96 -13.50 -1.11
C VAL A 168 22.30 -14.23 0.19
N PHE A 169 23.05 -13.58 1.07
CA PHE A 169 23.55 -14.13 2.34
C PHE A 169 23.07 -13.25 3.51
N PRO A 170 21.91 -13.56 4.14
CA PRO A 170 21.24 -12.66 5.09
C PRO A 170 22.03 -12.29 6.35
N LEU A 171 23.13 -12.99 6.64
CA LEU A 171 24.01 -12.73 7.78
C LEU A 171 25.16 -11.79 7.43
N GLU A 172 25.40 -11.52 6.15
CA GLU A 172 26.41 -10.57 5.71
C GLU A 172 25.97 -9.13 6.02
N PRO A 173 26.93 -8.22 6.20
CA PRO A 173 26.63 -6.80 6.39
C PRO A 173 25.77 -6.24 5.26
N ARG A 174 24.91 -5.27 5.58
CA ARG A 174 23.99 -4.65 4.62
C ARG A 174 24.72 -4.08 3.41
N ASP A 175 25.91 -3.54 3.59
CA ASP A 175 26.78 -3.01 2.54
C ASP A 175 27.34 -4.10 1.61
N VAL A 176 27.35 -5.36 2.01
CA VAL A 176 27.66 -6.52 1.15
C VAL A 176 26.41 -6.98 0.40
N GLU A 177 25.26 -7.03 1.08
CA GLU A 177 24.00 -7.55 0.51
C GLU A 177 23.21 -6.54 -0.32
N ALA A 178 23.37 -5.23 -0.07
CA ALA A 178 22.69 -4.16 -0.79
C ALA A 178 23.54 -3.52 -1.89
N ALA A 179 24.80 -3.93 -2.02
CA ALA A 179 25.73 -3.41 -3.04
C ALA A 179 25.85 -4.38 -4.22
N SER A 180 24.90 -4.26 -5.15
CA SER A 180 25.07 -4.64 -6.56
C SER A 180 23.98 -4.02 -7.40
#